data_AF-A0A6F9WSI5-F1
#
_entry.id   AF-A0A6F9WSI5-F1
#
_cell.length_a   1.000
_cell.length_b   1.000
_cell.length_c   1.000
_cell.angle_alpha   90.00
_cell.angle_beta   90.00
_cell.angle_gamma   90.00
#
_symmetry.space_group_name_H-M   'P 1'
#
loop_
_entity.id
_entity.type
_entity.pdbx_description
1 polymer ?
#
loop_
_entity_poly.entity_id
_entity_poly.type
_entity_poly.pdbx_seq_one_letter_code
_entity_poly.pdbx_strand_id
1 'polypeptide(L)'
;MQIERTGSTELTITGNIKSIEDSIQIKEAIGTLCNAGGRSLHLQIPDSFSMTSTVIGNLMKLVHHDKIQLSIAIGDQRLYELLDELNLVKAFNARMT
;
A
#
# COMPACT_ATOMS: atom_id res chain seq x y z
N MET A 1 12.96 -3.17 5.87
CA MET A 1 11.90 -3.15 4.85
C MET A 1 12.60 -2.98 3.50
N GLN A 2 12.08 -3.62 2.45
CA GLN A 2 12.55 -3.44 1.09
C GLN A 2 11.37 -3.10 0.19
N ILE A 3 11.59 -2.20 -0.77
CA ILE A 3 10.59 -1.79 -1.76
C ILE A 3 11.16 -2.11 -3.14
N GLU A 4 10.43 -2.90 -3.91
CA GLU A 4 10.80 -3.28 -5.27
C GLU A 4 9.70 -2.86 -6.24
N ARG A 5 10.09 -2.20 -7.33
CA ARG A 5 9.18 -1.89 -8.43
C ARG A 5 9.15 -3.07 -9.40
N THR A 6 8.09 -3.87 -9.33
CA THR A 6 7.91 -5.07 -10.17
C THR A 6 7.17 -4.78 -11.47
N GLY A 7 6.62 -3.57 -11.64
CA GLY A 7 5.92 -3.16 -12.86
C GLY A 7 5.80 -1.66 -13.07
N SER A 8 5.09 -1.26 -14.12
CA SER A 8 4.83 0.15 -14.42
C SER A 8 3.93 0.82 -13.38
N THR A 9 3.07 0.04 -12.71
CA THR A 9 2.09 0.45 -11.71
C THR A 9 2.11 -0.44 -10.46
N GLU A 10 3.13 -1.28 -10.30
CA GLU A 10 3.21 -2.27 -9.23
C GLU A 10 4.42 -2.04 -8.32
N LEU A 11 4.19 -2.14 -7.01
CA LEU A 11 5.22 -2.14 -5.97
C LEU A 11 5.05 -3.36 -5.08
N THR A 12 6.16 -4.03 -4.79
CA THR A 12 6.25 -5.05 -3.74
C THR A 12 6.96 -4.46 -2.53
N ILE A 13 6.34 -4.58 -1.36
CA ILE A 13 6.86 -4.09 -0.08
C ILE A 13 7.05 -5.29 0.84
N THR A 14 8.30 -5.60 1.18
CA THR A 14 8.63 -6.71 2.08
C THR A 14 9.20 -6.23 3.41
N GLY A 15 8.95 -7.02 4.45
CA GLY A 15 9.28 -6.73 5.83
C GLY A 15 8.33 -5.74 6.49
N ASN A 16 8.58 -5.50 7.79
CA ASN A 16 7.66 -4.74 8.63
C ASN A 16 7.72 -3.23 8.37
N ILE A 17 6.55 -2.64 8.11
CA ILE A 17 6.36 -1.19 8.00
C ILE A 17 6.17 -0.64 9.41
N LYS A 18 7.25 -0.21 10.09
CA LYS A 18 7.21 0.13 11.52
C LYS A 18 7.77 1.50 11.88
N SER A 19 8.58 2.09 11.01
CA SER A 19 9.23 3.37 11.27
C SER A 19 8.64 4.51 10.44
N ILE A 20 8.95 5.73 10.88
CA ILE A 20 8.66 6.94 10.11
C ILE A 20 9.40 6.91 8.77
N GLU A 21 10.65 6.44 8.78
CA GLU A 21 11.48 6.32 7.58
C GLU A 21 10.86 5.35 6.56
N ASP A 22 10.36 4.18 7.01
CA ASP A 22 9.64 3.24 6.16
C ASP A 22 8.44 3.93 5.48
N SER A 23 7.69 4.73 6.26
CA SER A 23 6.51 5.44 5.78
C SER A 23 6.86 6.51 4.73
N ILE A 24 8.00 7.18 4.88
CA ILE A 24 8.51 8.17 3.92
C ILE A 24 8.92 7.47 2.62
N GLN A 25 9.71 6.40 2.71
CA GLN A 25 10.19 5.66 1.54
C GLN A 25 9.03 5.07 0.71
N ILE A 26 8.00 4.52 1.38
CA ILE A 26 6.79 4.04 0.70
C ILE A 26 6.07 5.17 -0.04
N LYS A 27 5.92 6.32 0.61
CA LYS A 27 5.24 7.48 0.02
C LYS A 27 5.99 7.99 -1.21
N GLU A 28 7.32 8.06 -1.14
CA GLU A 28 8.17 8.47 -2.27
C GLU A 28 8.05 7.50 -3.44
N ALA A 29 8.17 6.20 -3.18
CA ALA A 29 8.04 5.16 -4.21
C ALA A 29 6.67 5.20 -4.92
N ILE A 30 5.59 5.37 -4.15
CA ILE A 30 4.24 5.53 -4.71
C ILE A 30 4.14 6.83 -5.51
N GLY A 31 4.68 7.93 -4.99
CA GLY A 31 4.67 9.23 -5.67
C GLY A 31 5.35 9.18 -7.03
N THR A 32 6.50 8.49 -7.14
CA THR A 32 7.19 8.29 -8.41
C THR A 32 6.34 7.56 -9.44
N LEU A 33 5.55 6.54 -9.02
CA LEU A 33 4.63 5.84 -9.91
C LEU A 33 3.46 6.71 -10.38
N CYS A 34 2.85 7.45 -9.46
CA CYS A 34 1.68 8.28 -9.77
C CYS A 34 2.06 9.44 -10.71
N ASN A 35 3.22 10.06 -10.50
CA ASN A 35 3.72 11.16 -11.33
C ASN A 35 4.03 10.74 -12.78
N ALA A 36 4.22 9.44 -13.04
CA ALA A 36 4.38 8.90 -14.39
C ALA A 36 3.05 8.80 -15.17
N GLY A 37 1.95 9.36 -14.64
CA GLY A 37 0.61 9.32 -15.24
C GLY A 37 -0.20 8.07 -14.88
N GLY A 38 0.28 7.26 -13.93
CA GLY A 38 -0.41 6.09 -13.43
C GLY A 38 -1.71 6.46 -12.74
N ARG A 39 -2.85 5.95 -13.26
CA ARG A 39 -4.17 6.06 -12.61
C ARG A 39 -4.52 4.84 -11.76
N SER A 40 -3.67 3.83 -11.78
CA SER A 40 -3.78 2.61 -10.99
C SER A 40 -2.48 2.34 -10.23
N LEU A 41 -2.62 1.77 -9.04
CA LEU A 41 -1.53 1.34 -8.18
C LEU A 41 -1.85 -0.05 -7.64
N HIS A 42 -0.94 -0.99 -7.86
CA HIS A 42 -1.00 -2.34 -7.34
C HIS A 42 0.10 -2.52 -6.29
N LEU A 43 -0.30 -2.82 -5.05
CA LEU A 43 0.64 -3.08 -3.95
C LEU A 43 0.64 -4.57 -3.61
N GLN A 44 1.82 -5.16 -3.52
CA GLN A 44 2.05 -6.52 -3.03
C GLN A 44 2.73 -6.41 -1.66
N ILE A 45 2.12 -6.97 -0.63
CA ILE A 45 2.64 -6.95 0.75
C ILE A 45 2.63 -8.40 1.28
N PRO A 46 3.63 -9.21 0.92
CA PRO A 46 3.58 -10.66 1.15
C PRO A 46 3.80 -11.05 2.63
N ASP A 47 4.56 -10.27 3.41
CA ASP A 47 5.05 -10.70 4.73
C ASP A 47 4.94 -9.64 5.83
N SER A 48 4.36 -8.47 5.53
CA SER A 48 4.17 -7.42 6.53
C SER A 48 2.92 -7.69 7.35
N PHE A 49 3.06 -7.80 8.67
CA PHE A 49 1.92 -8.03 9.56
C PHE A 49 1.17 -6.76 9.95
N SER A 50 1.72 -5.58 9.67
CA SER A 50 1.15 -4.30 10.08
C SER A 50 1.50 -3.18 9.11
N MET A 51 0.68 -2.13 9.13
CA MET A 51 0.91 -0.89 8.39
C MET A 51 0.75 0.30 9.32
N THR A 52 1.63 1.29 9.22
CA THR A 52 1.52 2.51 10.03
C THR A 52 0.32 3.36 9.58
N SER A 53 -0.26 4.11 10.51
CA SER A 53 -1.35 5.06 10.22
C SER A 53 -0.97 6.11 9.17
N THR A 54 0.31 6.50 9.10
CA THR A 54 0.84 7.40 8.08
C THR A 54 0.70 6.82 6.67
N VAL A 55 1.04 5.54 6.49
CA VAL A 55 0.92 4.87 5.18
C VAL A 55 -0.57 4.71 4.82
N ILE A 56 -1.40 4.27 5.78
CA ILE A 56 -2.86 4.16 5.58
C ILE A 56 -3.46 5.52 5.16
N GLY A 57 -3.10 6.61 5.85
CA GLY A 57 -3.58 7.95 5.52
C GLY A 57 -3.16 8.41 4.13
N ASN A 58 -1.94 8.07 3.71
CA ASN A 58 -1.46 8.34 2.36
C ASN A 58 -2.29 7.57 1.31
N LEU A 59 -2.53 6.27 1.52
CA LEU A 59 -3.36 5.45 0.63
C LEU A 59 -4.81 5.96 0.55
N MET A 60 -5.39 6.37 1.69
CA MET A 60 -6.71 6.99 1.72
C MET A 60 -6.78 8.25 0.88
N LYS A 61 -5.76 9.11 0.95
CA LYS A 61 -5.69 10.31 0.11
C LYS A 61 -5.64 9.95 -1.38
N LEU A 62 -4.83 8.96 -1.78
CA LEU A 62 -4.73 8.53 -3.18
C LEU A 62 -6.09 8.06 -3.72
N VAL A 63 -6.81 7.24 -2.96
CA VAL A 63 -8.12 6.71 -3.36
C VAL A 63 -9.19 7.81 -3.38
N HIS A 64 -9.31 8.59 -2.31
CA HIS A 64 -10.45 9.50 -2.13
C HIS A 64 -10.27 10.85 -2.79
N HIS A 65 -9.06 11.41 -2.72
CA HIS A 65 -8.75 12.74 -3.23
C HIS A 65 -8.20 12.66 -4.66
N ASP A 66 -7.17 11.84 -4.87
CA ASP A 66 -6.45 11.79 -6.16
C ASP A 66 -7.12 10.84 -7.16
N LYS A 67 -8.16 10.12 -6.73
CA LYS A 67 -8.96 9.18 -7.54
C LYS A 67 -8.13 8.09 -8.22
N ILE A 68 -7.04 7.67 -7.57
CA ILE A 68 -6.20 6.57 -8.02
C ILE A 68 -6.88 5.25 -7.68
N GLN A 69 -6.92 4.33 -8.65
CA GLN A 69 -7.42 2.98 -8.45
C GLN A 69 -6.36 2.15 -7.71
N LEU A 70 -6.60 1.88 -6.43
CA LEU A 70 -5.72 1.06 -5.59
C LEU A 70 -6.19 -0.40 -5.60
N SER A 71 -5.25 -1.35 -5.58
CA SER A 71 -5.48 -2.72 -5.13
C SER A 71 -4.30 -3.20 -4.30
N ILE A 72 -4.57 -3.93 -3.22
CA ILE A 72 -3.54 -4.46 -2.34
C ILE A 72 -3.67 -5.99 -2.27
N ALA A 73 -2.58 -6.70 -2.51
CA ALA A 73 -2.44 -8.12 -2.27
C ALA A 73 -1.64 -8.32 -0.97
N ILE A 74 -2.19 -9.08 -0.03
CA ILE A 74 -1.68 -9.23 1.33
C ILE A 74 -1.45 -10.71 1.62
N GLY A 75 -0.22 -11.08 1.96
CA GLY A 75 0.12 -12.46 2.34
C GLY A 75 -0.02 -12.73 3.85
N ASP A 76 0.01 -11.71 4.70
CA ASP A 76 -0.14 -11.87 6.15
C ASP A 76 -1.58 -11.60 6.61
N GLN A 77 -2.20 -12.63 7.21
CA GLN A 77 -3.57 -12.59 7.74
C GLN A 77 -3.80 -11.40 8.68
N ARG A 78 -2.83 -11.06 9.53
CA ARG A 78 -2.99 -10.02 10.57
C ARG A 78 -3.11 -8.64 9.96
N LEU A 79 -2.38 -8.38 8.87
CA LEU A 79 -2.51 -7.12 8.15
C LEU A 79 -3.87 -7.03 7.45
N TYR A 80 -4.34 -8.13 6.86
CA TYR A 80 -5.66 -8.16 6.24
C TYR A 80 -6.77 -7.90 7.27
N GLU A 81 -6.74 -8.59 8.41
CA GLU A 81 -7.68 -8.39 9.53
C GLU A 81 -7.64 -6.96 10.06
N LEU A 82 -6.46 -6.36 10.23
CA LEU A 82 -6.32 -4.96 10.62
C LEU A 82 -7.05 -4.03 9.64
N LEU A 83 -6.91 -4.25 8.33
CA LEU A 83 -7.61 -3.43 7.34
C LEU A 83 -9.12 -3.69 7.35
N ASP A 84 -9.56 -4.91 7.67
CA ASP A 84 -10.98 -5.26 7.73
C ASP A 84 -11.66 -4.61 8.95
N GLU A 85 -11.02 -4.67 10.12
CA GLU A 85 -11.46 -3.98 11.34
C GLU A 85 -11.61 -2.46 11.12
N LEU A 86 -10.72 -1.87 10.31
CA LEU A 86 -10.75 -0.46 9.94
C LEU A 86 -11.72 -0.16 8.78
N ASN A 87 -12.43 -1.16 8.23
CA ASN A 87 -13.29 -1.07 7.05
C ASN A 87 -12.60 -0.56 5.78
N LEU A 88 -11.29 -0.82 5.66
CA LEU A 88 -10.45 -0.35 4.56
C LEU A 88 -10.31 -1.38 3.43
N VAL A 89 -10.65 -2.65 3.66
CA VAL A 89 -10.55 -3.72 2.64
C VAL A 89 -11.24 -3.31 1.34
N LYS A 90 -12.46 -2.81 1.42
CA LYS A 90 -13.22 -2.36 0.24
C LYS A 90 -12.63 -1.11 -0.40
N ALA A 91 -12.21 -0.13 0.42
CA ALA A 91 -11.65 1.13 -0.07
C ALA A 91 -10.31 0.92 -0.79
N PHE A 92 -9.50 -0.02 -0.32
CA PHE A 92 -8.20 -0.34 -0.88
C PHE A 92 -8.23 -1.48 -1.89
N ASN A 93 -9.41 -2.08 -2.15
CA ASN A 93 -9.55 -3.31 -2.92
C ASN A 93 -8.50 -4.34 -2.48
N ALA A 94 -8.42 -4.55 -1.16
CA ALA A 94 -7.48 -5.45 -0.55
C ALA A 94 -7.96 -6.90 -0.67
N ARG A 95 -7.03 -7.81 -0.96
CA ARG A 95 -7.29 -9.24 -1.06
C ARG A 95 -6.14 -10.02 -0.46
N MET A 96 -6.46 -11.19 0.08
CA MET A 96 -5.46 -12.18 0.46
C MET A 96 -4.86 -12.88 -0.75
N THR A 97 -3.61 -13.32 -0.65
CA THR A 97 -2.88 -14.06 -1.69
C THR A 97 -2.07 -15.20 -1.12
#